data_AF-A0A953G5F2-F1
#
_entry.id   AF-A0A953G5F2-F1
#
_cell.length_a   1.000
_cell.length_b   1.000
_cell.length_c   1.000
_cell.angle_alpha   90.00
_cell.angle_beta   90.00
_cell.angle_gamma   90.00
#
_symmetry.space_group_name_H-M   'P 1'
#
loop_
_entity.id
_entity.type
_entity.pdbx_description
1 polymer ?
#
loop_
_entity_poly.entity_id
_entity_poly.type
_entity_poly.pdbx_seq_one_letter_code
_entity_poly.pdbx_strand_id
1 'polypeptide(L)'
;MKRRKFLKKNVTGLPAIFFAPSLLLNACKSSEDLIVTDKTVIVIGAGISGLAAAKKLKERGVNVTVLESQDKVGGRLRTDRSLGIAFDEGASWIHGINGNPITNLAQQSGMTTFETIDESRISFDLGGLKRNASEYDDVEEEYYQMLEDLVKSGNVNQSFEAVFQNIYPARYQDRLWKFFLSTYLTFDTGDLDKLSSLLYDEGEVFGGVEKISTNGYDTIALYLAKDIDLRLNQRVSKIDYNNGKIKVTHNSAISEADFVIVTVPLGVLKSKSIEFNPSLSSVKQTAIDKIGMNCVNKFLLTWDRTFWDDVQYISYTPDVRDKFNYFVNVNKFHPSSHALMTFAYAEYGRLTEKMTDQEVTSQIMTHLRDMYGSAVPDPTQMLRTKWSGNPNACGSYSYTAVETKMSYFEDMAEEVDDKLFFAGEHTELDYFSTVHGAYLSGIREADKIIALL
;
A
#
# COMPACT_ATOMS: atom_id res chain seq x y z
N MET A 1 -0.43 15.30 -6.80
CA MET A 1 -1.38 15.88 -5.79
C MET A 1 -2.27 17.06 -6.28
N LYS A 2 -2.31 17.36 -7.60
CA LYS A 2 -3.46 18.03 -8.27
C LYS A 2 -4.62 17.04 -8.57
N ARG A 3 -4.30 15.74 -8.60
CA ARG A 3 -5.09 14.57 -9.02
C ARG A 3 -6.52 14.43 -8.48
N ARG A 4 -6.77 14.51 -7.16
CA ARG A 4 -8.15 14.42 -6.60
C ARG A 4 -8.78 15.77 -6.21
N LYS A 5 -7.98 16.84 -6.12
CA LYS A 5 -8.49 18.22 -5.97
C LYS A 5 -9.18 18.71 -7.25
N PHE A 6 -8.76 18.24 -8.43
CA PHE A 6 -9.43 18.50 -9.70
C PHE A 6 -10.78 17.75 -9.77
N LEU A 7 -10.78 16.44 -9.48
CA LEU A 7 -11.97 15.58 -9.54
C LEU A 7 -13.07 15.98 -8.55
N LYS A 8 -12.74 16.45 -7.34
CA LYS A 8 -13.74 16.94 -6.37
C LYS A 8 -14.21 18.39 -6.58
N LYS A 9 -13.61 19.15 -7.50
CA LYS A 9 -14.02 20.55 -7.75
C LYS A 9 -15.23 20.69 -8.68
N ASN A 10 -15.59 19.65 -9.45
CA ASN A 10 -16.64 19.73 -10.48
C ASN A 10 -17.96 19.02 -10.14
N VAL A 11 -18.09 18.45 -8.93
CA VAL A 11 -19.38 17.93 -8.39
C VAL A 11 -19.89 18.90 -7.32
N THR A 12 -20.18 20.14 -7.70
CA THR A 12 -21.04 21.04 -6.90
C THR A 12 -22.35 21.20 -7.63
N GLY A 13 -23.30 20.33 -7.33
CA GLY A 13 -24.59 20.30 -8.01
C GLY A 13 -25.67 19.50 -7.29
N LEU A 14 -25.66 19.43 -5.96
CA LEU A 14 -26.85 19.09 -5.16
C LEU A 14 -26.74 19.77 -3.78
N PRO A 15 -27.88 20.22 -3.20
CA PRO A 15 -27.85 21.11 -2.06
C PRO A 15 -27.32 20.37 -0.82
N ALA A 16 -26.25 20.91 -0.26
CA ALA A 16 -25.79 20.55 1.07
C ALA A 16 -26.92 20.84 2.06
N ILE A 17 -27.55 19.80 2.59
CA ILE A 17 -28.31 19.92 3.83
C ILE A 17 -27.28 20.16 4.92
N PHE A 18 -27.15 21.42 5.31
CA PHE A 18 -26.34 21.84 6.43
C PHE A 18 -26.90 21.19 7.70
N PHE A 19 -26.28 20.09 8.14
CA PHE A 19 -26.32 19.75 9.56
C PHE A 19 -25.42 20.75 10.28
N ALA A 20 -26.03 21.56 11.13
CA ALA A 20 -25.33 22.53 11.96
C ALA A 20 -24.27 21.83 12.81
N PRO A 21 -23.07 22.42 12.99
CA PRO A 21 -22.09 21.90 13.92
C PRO A 21 -22.62 22.13 15.34
N SER A 22 -23.08 21.07 16.00
CA SER A 22 -23.24 21.08 17.44
C SER A 22 -21.84 21.21 18.06
N LEU A 23 -21.58 22.41 18.57
CA LEU A 23 -20.52 22.71 19.53
C LEU A 23 -20.59 21.70 20.70
N LEU A 24 -19.64 20.77 20.74
CA LEU A 24 -19.20 20.13 21.98
C LEU A 24 -17.68 20.32 22.09
N LEU A 25 -17.32 21.51 22.53
CA LEU A 25 -16.07 21.75 23.26
C LEU A 25 -16.24 21.17 24.67
N ASN A 26 -15.16 20.59 25.19
CA ASN A 26 -15.02 19.82 26.43
C ASN A 26 -15.56 18.38 26.41
N ALA A 27 -14.79 17.49 25.79
CA ALA A 27 -14.59 16.18 26.41
C ALA A 27 -13.29 16.25 27.23
N CYS A 28 -13.44 16.22 28.55
CA CYS A 28 -12.39 15.80 29.46
C CYS A 28 -11.70 14.55 28.91
N LYS A 29 -10.42 14.34 29.27
CA LYS A 29 -9.87 12.98 29.34
C LYS A 29 -10.83 12.13 30.18
N SER A 30 -11.79 11.47 29.57
CA SER A 30 -12.42 10.31 30.18
C SER A 30 -11.29 9.30 30.25
N SER A 31 -10.84 9.00 31.46
CA SER A 31 -10.29 7.69 31.72
C SER A 31 -11.34 6.70 31.25
N GLU A 32 -11.20 6.17 30.03
CA GLU A 32 -12.03 5.04 29.64
C GLU A 32 -11.72 3.93 30.64
N ASP A 33 -12.75 3.44 31.33
CA ASP A 33 -12.58 2.44 32.37
C ASP A 33 -11.96 1.18 31.76
N LEU A 34 -11.01 0.59 32.50
CA LEU A 34 -10.42 -0.69 32.14
C LEU A 34 -11.52 -1.76 32.13
N ILE A 35 -11.53 -2.56 31.08
CA ILE A 35 -12.43 -3.69 30.93
C ILE A 35 -11.91 -4.82 31.83
N VAL A 36 -12.72 -5.21 32.82
CA VAL A 36 -12.43 -6.37 33.67
C VAL A 36 -13.08 -7.59 33.03
N THR A 37 -12.30 -8.36 32.28
CA THR A 37 -12.77 -9.58 31.59
C THR A 37 -11.72 -10.68 31.68
N ASP A 38 -12.16 -11.94 31.67
CA ASP A 38 -11.32 -13.12 31.48
C ASP A 38 -11.23 -13.57 30.02
N LYS A 39 -11.98 -12.91 29.11
CA LYS A 39 -11.94 -13.18 27.69
C LYS A 39 -10.59 -12.77 27.09
N THR A 40 -10.14 -13.56 26.13
CA THR A 40 -8.82 -13.48 25.50
C THR A 40 -8.93 -13.25 24.00
N VAL A 41 -7.97 -12.53 23.43
CA VAL A 41 -7.92 -12.23 21.99
C VAL A 41 -6.60 -12.71 21.39
N ILE A 42 -6.65 -13.40 20.25
CA ILE A 42 -5.48 -13.65 19.40
C ILE A 42 -5.57 -12.76 18.16
N VAL A 43 -4.49 -12.03 17.87
CA VAL A 43 -4.34 -11.29 16.60
C VAL A 43 -3.32 -12.02 15.73
N ILE A 44 -3.70 -12.30 14.48
CA ILE A 44 -2.85 -13.01 13.51
C ILE A 44 -2.26 -11.98 12.54
N GLY A 45 -0.94 -11.80 12.61
CA GLY A 45 -0.17 -10.82 11.86
C GLY A 45 0.20 -9.59 12.70
N ALA A 46 1.48 -9.23 12.70
CA ALA A 46 2.01 -8.03 13.35
C ALA A 46 2.35 -6.93 12.31
N GLY A 47 1.51 -6.81 11.27
CA GLY A 47 1.45 -5.61 10.45
C GLY A 47 0.76 -4.47 11.21
N ILE A 48 0.71 -3.27 10.63
CA ILE A 48 0.12 -2.09 11.29
C ILE A 48 -1.33 -2.32 11.75
N SER A 49 -2.12 -3.08 10.98
CA SER A 49 -3.52 -3.40 11.33
C SER A 49 -3.61 -4.23 12.61
N GLY A 50 -2.89 -5.35 12.68
CA GLY A 50 -2.88 -6.20 13.88
C GLY A 50 -2.26 -5.50 15.09
N LEU A 51 -1.18 -4.74 14.89
CA LEU A 51 -0.56 -3.97 15.97
C LEU A 51 -1.47 -2.86 16.51
N ALA A 52 -2.21 -2.17 15.65
CA ALA A 52 -3.18 -1.16 16.06
C ALA A 52 -4.31 -1.77 16.89
N ALA A 53 -4.87 -2.90 16.42
CA ALA A 53 -5.91 -3.63 17.13
C ALA A 53 -5.43 -4.10 18.51
N ALA A 54 -4.27 -4.76 18.55
CA ALA A 54 -3.69 -5.30 19.77
C ALA A 54 -3.36 -4.21 20.80
N LYS A 55 -2.78 -3.09 20.34
CA LYS A 55 -2.48 -1.94 21.20
C LYS A 55 -3.75 -1.36 21.82
N LYS A 56 -4.78 -1.12 21.00
CA LYS A 56 -6.05 -0.54 21.47
C LYS A 56 -6.76 -1.45 22.48
N LEU A 57 -6.86 -2.74 22.19
CA LEU A 57 -7.43 -3.73 23.11
C LEU A 57 -6.66 -3.80 24.43
N LYS A 58 -5.33 -3.82 24.36
CA LYS A 58 -4.47 -3.83 25.56
C LYS A 58 -4.62 -2.57 26.40
N GLU A 59 -4.75 -1.40 25.77
CA GLU A 59 -4.99 -0.12 26.48
C GLU A 59 -6.33 -0.12 27.23
N ARG A 60 -7.28 -0.97 26.84
CA ARG A 60 -8.54 -1.23 27.55
C ARG A 60 -8.46 -2.37 28.57
N GLY A 61 -7.28 -2.95 28.81
CA GLY A 61 -7.07 -4.02 29.79
C GLY A 61 -7.35 -5.44 29.29
N VAL A 62 -7.65 -5.61 28.00
CA VAL A 62 -7.93 -6.93 27.40
C VAL A 62 -6.64 -7.73 27.25
N ASN A 63 -6.70 -9.04 27.52
CA ASN A 63 -5.57 -9.93 27.32
C ASN A 63 -5.44 -10.30 25.83
N VAL A 64 -4.36 -9.84 25.20
CA VAL A 64 -4.12 -9.99 23.75
C VAL A 64 -2.76 -10.62 23.49
N THR A 65 -2.75 -11.67 22.66
CA THR A 65 -1.53 -12.25 22.09
C THR A 65 -1.49 -12.01 20.58
N VAL A 66 -0.36 -11.55 20.06
CA VAL A 66 -0.13 -11.38 18.60
C VAL A 66 0.77 -12.49 18.09
N LEU A 67 0.33 -13.20 17.04
CA LEU A 67 1.10 -14.23 16.36
C LEU A 67 1.61 -13.70 15.01
N GLU A 68 2.92 -13.60 14.85
CA GLU A 68 3.55 -13.14 13.60
C GLU A 68 4.37 -14.26 12.96
N SER A 69 4.16 -14.48 11.67
CA SER A 69 4.85 -15.49 10.88
C SER A 69 6.36 -15.27 10.74
N GLN A 70 6.79 -14.01 10.75
CA GLN A 70 8.17 -13.58 10.55
C GLN A 70 8.93 -13.44 11.87
N ASP A 71 10.24 -13.26 11.75
CA ASP A 71 11.17 -12.96 12.85
C ASP A 71 11.16 -11.49 13.28
N LYS A 72 10.25 -10.68 12.72
CA LYS A 72 10.07 -9.27 13.02
C LYS A 72 8.65 -8.79 12.72
N VAL A 73 8.28 -7.66 13.32
CA VAL A 73 7.02 -6.95 13.06
C VAL A 73 7.06 -6.11 11.78
N GLY A 74 5.91 -5.53 11.42
CA GLY A 74 5.77 -4.51 10.40
C GLY A 74 5.11 -5.01 9.12
N GLY A 75 5.30 -6.29 8.77
CA GLY A 75 4.74 -6.84 7.54
C GLY A 75 5.24 -6.07 6.31
N ARG A 76 4.34 -5.32 5.66
CA ARG A 76 4.66 -4.41 4.54
C ARG A 76 5.23 -3.05 4.97
N LEU A 77 5.32 -2.76 6.27
CA LEU A 77 6.13 -1.66 6.81
C LEU A 77 7.53 -2.20 7.17
N ARG A 78 8.34 -2.43 6.13
CA ARG A 78 9.66 -3.06 6.27
C ARG A 78 10.72 -2.12 5.72
N THR A 79 11.76 -1.90 6.51
CA THR A 79 12.90 -1.06 6.13
C THR A 79 14.19 -1.87 6.21
N ASP A 80 14.96 -1.86 5.13
CA ASP A 80 16.34 -2.35 5.09
C ASP A 80 17.30 -1.18 5.33
N ARG A 81 18.32 -1.37 6.18
CA ARG A 81 19.33 -0.36 6.50
C ARG A 81 20.76 -0.84 6.22
N SER A 82 20.92 -1.97 5.53
CA SER A 82 22.22 -2.63 5.28
C SER A 82 23.20 -1.78 4.46
N LEU A 83 22.68 -0.85 3.63
CA LEU A 83 23.49 0.10 2.86
C LEU A 83 23.72 1.44 3.57
N GLY A 84 23.40 1.55 4.87
CA GLY A 84 23.50 2.80 5.62
C GLY A 84 22.42 3.84 5.29
N ILE A 85 21.44 3.47 4.46
CA ILE A 85 20.29 4.28 4.05
C ILE A 85 19.03 3.55 4.51
N ALA A 86 18.00 4.28 4.96
CA ALA A 86 16.71 3.68 5.28
C ALA A 86 15.92 3.39 4.00
N PHE A 87 16.05 2.16 3.48
CA PHE A 87 15.31 1.69 2.33
C PHE A 87 13.99 1.05 2.76
N ASP A 88 12.90 1.78 2.63
CA ASP A 88 11.57 1.23 2.82
C ASP A 88 11.18 0.29 1.67
N GLU A 89 11.31 -1.01 1.90
CA GLU A 89 10.96 -2.09 0.97
C GLU A 89 9.48 -2.03 0.58
N GLY A 90 8.59 -1.66 1.50
CA GLY A 90 7.14 -1.60 1.30
C GLY A 90 6.59 -0.18 1.26
N ALA A 91 5.80 0.25 2.24
CA ALA A 91 5.28 1.63 2.25
C ALA A 91 6.40 2.65 2.57
N SER A 92 6.43 3.78 1.86
CA SER A 92 7.37 4.89 2.17
C SER A 92 6.70 6.26 2.32
N TRP A 93 5.45 6.44 1.87
CA TRP A 93 4.75 7.72 1.87
C TRP A 93 3.60 7.77 2.89
N ILE A 94 3.39 8.95 3.46
CA ILE A 94 2.15 9.36 4.11
C ILE A 94 1.38 10.16 3.07
N HIS A 95 0.26 9.60 2.61
CA HIS A 95 -0.61 10.21 1.62
C HIS A 95 -1.60 11.17 2.26
N GLY A 96 -1.40 12.47 2.01
CA GLY A 96 -2.11 13.58 2.65
C GLY A 96 -1.93 13.63 4.18
N ILE A 97 -1.22 14.64 4.69
CA ILE A 97 -0.98 14.74 6.14
C ILE A 97 -2.15 15.28 6.99
N ASN A 98 -3.16 15.90 6.37
CA ASN A 98 -4.24 16.58 7.09
C ASN A 98 -5.31 15.59 7.55
N GLY A 99 -5.42 15.37 8.86
CA GLY A 99 -6.38 14.43 9.45
C GLY A 99 -5.98 12.96 9.36
N ASN A 100 -4.89 12.65 8.64
CA ASN A 100 -4.39 11.29 8.50
C ASN A 100 -3.80 10.79 9.83
N PRO A 101 -4.26 9.66 10.40
CA PRO A 101 -3.79 9.15 11.69
C PRO A 101 -2.30 8.80 11.67
N ILE A 102 -1.75 8.46 10.50
CA ILE A 102 -0.34 8.10 10.35
C ILE A 102 0.57 9.31 10.58
N THR A 103 0.11 10.54 10.32
CA THR A 103 0.87 11.76 10.62
C THR A 103 1.19 11.86 12.11
N ASN A 104 0.22 11.56 12.98
CA ASN A 104 0.42 11.61 14.43
C ASN A 104 1.29 10.44 14.91
N LEU A 105 1.08 9.24 14.37
CA LEU A 105 1.91 8.07 14.70
C LEU A 105 3.35 8.24 14.26
N ALA A 106 3.61 8.89 13.12
CA ALA A 106 4.94 9.24 12.66
C ALA A 106 5.68 10.06 13.73
N GLN A 107 5.04 11.12 14.23
CA GLN A 107 5.62 11.97 15.27
C GLN A 107 5.87 11.21 16.57
N GLN A 108 4.90 10.42 17.03
CA GLN A 108 5.01 9.66 18.28
C GLN A 108 6.08 8.56 18.23
N SER A 109 6.23 7.91 17.07
CA SER A 109 7.20 6.84 16.87
C SER A 109 8.64 7.36 16.68
N GLY A 110 8.80 8.66 16.43
CA GLY A 110 10.09 9.25 16.06
C GLY A 110 10.45 9.05 14.59
N MET A 111 9.46 8.77 13.73
CA MET A 111 9.67 8.72 12.28
C MET A 111 9.91 10.14 11.75
N THR A 112 11.04 10.36 11.09
CA THR A 112 11.33 11.60 10.38
C THR A 112 10.80 11.53 8.96
N THR A 113 10.37 12.68 8.45
CA THR A 113 9.71 12.75 7.14
C THR A 113 10.22 13.93 6.33
N PHE A 114 10.17 13.81 5.01
CA PHE A 114 10.49 14.86 4.07
C PHE A 114 9.30 15.12 3.13
N GLU A 115 9.01 16.39 2.85
CA GLU A 115 7.93 16.76 1.93
C GLU A 115 8.30 16.47 0.49
N THR A 116 7.43 15.74 -0.21
CA THR A 116 7.65 15.44 -1.62
C THR A 116 6.88 16.38 -2.54
N ILE A 117 7.57 16.89 -3.55
CA ILE A 117 7.08 17.93 -4.46
C ILE A 117 7.08 17.36 -5.88
N ASP A 118 5.90 17.08 -6.44
CA ASP A 118 5.73 16.48 -7.77
C ASP A 118 6.37 17.35 -8.88
N GLU A 119 6.39 18.67 -8.69
CA GLU A 119 7.01 19.64 -9.59
C GLU A 119 8.55 19.63 -9.53
N SER A 120 9.16 19.05 -8.49
CA SER A 120 10.61 18.85 -8.42
C SER A 120 11.01 17.64 -9.27
N ARG A 121 10.91 17.80 -10.59
CA ARG A 121 11.13 16.72 -11.54
C ARG A 121 11.91 17.13 -12.78
N ILE A 122 12.45 16.13 -13.45
CA ILE A 122 12.92 16.20 -14.84
C ILE A 122 12.42 14.97 -15.59
N SER A 123 12.09 15.13 -16.88
CA SER A 123 11.62 14.05 -17.72
C SER A 123 12.48 13.91 -18.97
N PHE A 124 12.87 12.67 -19.28
CA PHE A 124 13.66 12.32 -20.44
C PHE A 124 12.87 11.43 -21.40
N ASP A 125 13.10 11.65 -22.68
CA ASP A 125 12.71 10.78 -23.78
C ASP A 125 13.95 10.10 -24.40
N LEU A 126 13.72 9.29 -25.44
CA LEU A 126 14.71 8.45 -26.11
C LEU A 126 15.96 9.24 -26.50
N GLY A 127 17.13 8.65 -26.24
CA GLY A 127 18.43 9.25 -26.57
C GLY A 127 18.83 10.39 -25.63
N GLY A 128 18.22 10.47 -24.45
CA GLY A 128 18.55 11.48 -23.44
C GLY A 128 17.97 12.87 -23.73
N LEU A 129 16.95 12.94 -24.59
CA LEU A 129 16.25 14.18 -24.89
C LEU A 129 15.44 14.63 -23.67
N LYS A 130 15.81 15.77 -23.07
CA LYS A 130 15.02 16.38 -22.00
C LYS A 130 13.69 16.90 -22.57
N ARG A 131 12.57 16.47 -22.00
CA ARG A 131 11.25 16.98 -22.40
C ARG A 131 11.06 18.41 -21.92
N ASN A 132 10.31 19.20 -22.69
CA ASN A 132 9.89 20.53 -22.26
C ASN A 132 8.92 20.39 -21.08
N ALA A 133 9.13 21.17 -20.02
CA ALA A 133 8.28 21.13 -18.82
C ALA A 133 6.83 21.53 -19.10
N SER A 134 6.61 22.56 -19.93
CA SER A 134 5.26 23.01 -20.31
C SER A 134 4.52 21.96 -21.12
N GLU A 135 5.18 21.32 -22.09
CA GLU A 135 4.56 20.24 -22.88
C GLU A 135 4.22 19.02 -22.00
N TYR A 136 5.06 18.72 -21.00
CA TYR A 136 4.74 17.69 -20.02
C TYR A 136 3.50 18.08 -19.20
N ASP A 137 3.45 19.30 -18.68
CA ASP A 137 2.34 19.82 -17.88
C ASP A 137 1.03 19.79 -18.69
N ASP A 138 1.06 20.21 -19.96
CA ASP A 138 -0.10 20.18 -20.86
C ASP A 138 -0.62 18.74 -21.06
N VAL A 139 0.27 17.77 -21.28
CA VAL A 139 -0.13 16.36 -21.45
C VAL A 139 -0.58 15.73 -20.11
N GLU A 140 -0.02 16.16 -18.98
CA GLU A 140 -0.47 15.75 -17.65
C GLU A 140 -1.91 16.24 -17.39
N GLU A 141 -2.25 17.47 -17.80
CA GLU A 141 -3.63 17.98 -17.75
C GLU A 141 -4.56 17.18 -18.68
N GLU A 142 -4.14 16.89 -19.91
CA GLU A 142 -4.89 16.00 -20.81
C GLU A 142 -5.09 14.59 -20.23
N TYR A 143 -4.09 14.06 -19.52
CA TYR A 143 -4.18 12.77 -18.85
C TYR A 143 -5.27 12.77 -17.77
N TYR A 144 -5.34 13.81 -16.95
CA TYR A 144 -6.41 13.91 -15.95
C TYR A 144 -7.80 14.06 -16.58
N GLN A 145 -7.93 14.80 -17.68
CA GLN A 145 -9.20 14.87 -18.40
C GLN A 145 -9.58 13.51 -19.03
N MET A 146 -8.61 12.78 -19.57
CA MET A 146 -8.81 11.44 -20.12
C MET A 146 -9.35 10.46 -19.08
N LEU A 147 -8.82 10.52 -17.85
CA LEU A 147 -9.29 9.68 -16.74
C LEU A 147 -10.80 9.86 -16.48
N GLU A 148 -11.30 11.11 -16.50
CA GLU A 148 -12.73 11.40 -16.35
C GLU A 148 -13.59 10.85 -17.49
N ASP A 149 -13.06 10.90 -18.72
CA ASP A 149 -13.77 10.44 -19.91
C ASP A 149 -13.81 8.91 -20.01
N LEU A 150 -12.75 8.25 -19.54
CA LEU A 150 -12.63 6.81 -19.60
C LEU A 150 -13.61 6.11 -18.66
N VAL A 151 -13.80 6.62 -17.43
CA VAL A 151 -14.85 6.09 -16.51
C VAL A 151 -16.21 6.07 -17.18
N LYS A 152 -16.57 7.16 -17.89
CA LYS A 152 -17.87 7.31 -18.55
C LYS A 152 -18.05 6.38 -19.75
N SER A 153 -16.95 5.88 -20.31
CA SER A 153 -16.93 5.08 -21.53
C SER A 153 -16.74 3.58 -21.29
N GLY A 154 -16.37 3.20 -20.07
CA GLY A 154 -16.16 1.80 -19.68
C GLY A 154 -17.45 1.06 -19.29
N ASN A 155 -17.30 -0.21 -18.92
CA ASN A 155 -18.38 -1.00 -18.32
C ASN A 155 -17.85 -2.08 -17.37
N VAL A 156 -18.76 -2.76 -16.67
CA VAL A 156 -18.44 -3.76 -15.62
C VAL A 156 -17.64 -4.97 -16.12
N ASN A 157 -17.56 -5.21 -17.42
CA ASN A 157 -16.83 -6.35 -18.01
C ASN A 157 -15.55 -5.93 -18.73
N GLN A 158 -15.17 -4.65 -18.68
CA GLN A 158 -13.99 -4.13 -19.36
C GLN A 158 -12.91 -3.70 -18.37
N SER A 159 -11.67 -3.98 -18.74
CA SER A 159 -10.53 -3.41 -18.04
C SER A 159 -10.27 -1.97 -18.50
N PHE A 160 -9.61 -1.20 -17.63
CA PHE A 160 -9.18 0.15 -17.94
C PHE A 160 -8.37 0.18 -19.25
N GLU A 161 -7.40 -0.74 -19.39
CA GLU A 161 -6.57 -0.82 -20.60
C GLU A 161 -7.38 -1.08 -21.87
N ALA A 162 -8.36 -1.98 -21.82
CA ALA A 162 -9.18 -2.30 -22.99
C ALA A 162 -9.98 -1.08 -23.47
N VAL A 163 -10.56 -0.31 -22.54
CA VAL A 163 -11.27 0.93 -22.86
C VAL A 163 -10.31 1.99 -23.37
N PHE A 164 -9.15 2.16 -22.73
CA PHE A 164 -8.13 3.12 -23.15
C PHE A 164 -7.64 2.85 -24.58
N GLN A 165 -7.29 1.60 -24.90
CA GLN A 165 -6.81 1.24 -26.24
C GLN A 165 -7.87 1.47 -27.33
N ASN A 166 -9.15 1.26 -27.00
CA ASN A 166 -10.24 1.47 -27.95
C ASN A 166 -10.45 2.96 -28.28
N ILE A 167 -10.36 3.83 -27.27
CA ILE A 167 -10.64 5.27 -27.43
C ILE A 167 -9.39 6.03 -27.88
N TYR A 168 -8.22 5.67 -27.35
CA TYR A 168 -6.95 6.38 -27.55
C TYR A 168 -5.82 5.47 -28.06
N PRO A 169 -6.00 4.74 -29.18
CA PRO A 169 -5.00 3.79 -29.68
C PRO A 169 -3.65 4.43 -30.00
N ALA A 170 -3.65 5.69 -30.48
CA ALA A 170 -2.42 6.43 -30.74
C ALA A 170 -1.67 6.78 -29.44
N ARG A 171 -2.38 7.25 -28.41
CA ARG A 171 -1.79 7.56 -27.10
C ARG A 171 -1.26 6.30 -26.41
N TYR A 172 -1.87 5.14 -26.66
CA TYR A 172 -1.36 3.87 -26.13
C TYR A 172 0.05 3.51 -26.64
N GLN A 173 0.42 3.99 -27.83
CA GLN A 173 1.75 3.80 -28.39
C GLN A 173 2.74 4.91 -28.02
N ASP A 174 2.24 6.08 -27.62
CA ASP A 174 3.06 7.23 -27.22
C ASP A 174 3.84 6.98 -25.92
N ARG A 175 5.11 7.37 -25.90
CA ARG A 175 6.04 7.08 -24.79
C ARG A 175 5.70 7.87 -23.52
N LEU A 176 5.25 9.11 -23.63
CA LEU A 176 4.87 9.92 -22.47
C LEU A 176 3.56 9.40 -21.87
N TRP A 177 2.58 9.05 -22.70
CA TRP A 177 1.36 8.39 -22.24
C TRP A 177 1.63 7.03 -21.60
N LYS A 178 2.55 6.22 -22.14
CA LYS A 178 3.01 4.99 -21.48
C LYS A 178 3.59 5.28 -20.09
N PHE A 179 4.37 6.34 -19.93
CA PHE A 179 4.86 6.75 -18.61
C PHE A 179 3.71 7.09 -17.65
N PHE A 180 2.73 7.91 -18.06
CA PHE A 180 1.58 8.24 -17.22
C PHE A 180 0.75 7.00 -16.87
N LEU A 181 0.44 6.14 -17.84
CA LEU A 181 -0.28 4.88 -17.57
C LEU A 181 0.48 3.98 -16.59
N SER A 182 1.80 3.95 -16.64
CA SER A 182 2.60 3.18 -15.69
C SER A 182 2.69 3.84 -14.31
N THR A 183 3.34 4.98 -14.24
CA THR A 183 3.76 5.61 -12.98
C THR A 183 2.58 6.27 -12.27
N TYR A 184 1.66 6.87 -13.01
CA TYR A 184 0.54 7.61 -12.42
C TYR A 184 -0.69 6.74 -12.25
N LEU A 185 -0.83 5.64 -12.97
CA LEU A 185 -1.99 4.74 -12.83
C LEU A 185 -1.58 3.38 -12.28
N THR A 186 -0.83 2.57 -13.03
CA THR A 186 -0.49 1.18 -12.66
C THR A 186 0.18 1.06 -11.29
N PHE A 187 1.05 2.01 -10.94
CA PHE A 187 1.65 2.07 -9.61
C PHE A 187 0.55 2.09 -8.54
N ASP A 188 -0.43 2.99 -8.61
CA ASP A 188 -1.43 3.14 -7.55
C ASP A 188 -2.56 2.12 -7.63
N THR A 189 -2.94 1.69 -8.83
CA THR A 189 -4.21 0.99 -9.07
C THR A 189 -4.03 -0.44 -9.58
N GLY A 190 -2.80 -0.87 -9.85
CA GLY A 190 -2.48 -2.23 -10.27
C GLY A 190 -2.59 -2.52 -11.75
N ASP A 191 -2.63 -3.82 -12.07
CA ASP A 191 -2.56 -4.37 -13.42
C ASP A 191 -3.64 -3.76 -14.36
N LEU A 192 -3.26 -2.89 -15.31
CA LEU A 192 -4.25 -2.17 -16.15
C LEU A 192 -5.12 -3.06 -17.03
N ASP A 193 -4.61 -4.22 -17.43
CA ASP A 193 -5.35 -5.24 -18.20
C ASP A 193 -6.44 -5.93 -17.35
N LYS A 194 -6.38 -5.78 -16.02
CA LYS A 194 -7.31 -6.37 -15.04
C LYS A 194 -8.02 -5.33 -14.20
N LEU A 195 -7.56 -4.09 -14.16
CA LEU A 195 -8.14 -2.98 -13.42
C LEU A 195 -9.52 -2.66 -13.97
N SER A 196 -10.52 -2.50 -13.09
CA SER A 196 -11.87 -2.10 -13.50
C SER A 196 -11.86 -0.75 -14.20
N SER A 197 -12.50 -0.63 -15.37
CA SER A 197 -12.67 0.68 -16.03
C SER A 197 -13.59 1.64 -15.26
N LEU A 198 -14.43 1.12 -14.35
CA LEU A 198 -15.39 1.92 -13.59
C LEU A 198 -14.92 2.27 -12.19
N LEU A 199 -14.12 1.39 -11.57
CA LEU A 199 -13.80 1.49 -10.13
C LEU A 199 -12.34 1.83 -9.85
N TYR A 200 -11.56 2.27 -10.85
CA TYR A 200 -10.11 2.45 -10.69
C TYR A 200 -9.71 3.59 -9.73
N ASP A 201 -10.59 4.58 -9.51
CA ASP A 201 -10.34 5.73 -8.62
C ASP A 201 -11.30 5.77 -7.43
N GLU A 202 -11.87 4.62 -7.05
CA GLU A 202 -12.71 4.52 -5.86
C GLU A 202 -11.90 4.74 -4.56
N GLY A 203 -12.63 4.98 -3.47
CA GLY A 203 -12.08 5.27 -2.16
C GLY A 203 -11.83 6.75 -1.89
N GLU A 204 -11.53 7.06 -0.64
CA GLU A 204 -11.23 8.37 -0.11
C GLU A 204 -9.72 8.67 -0.06
N VAL A 205 -9.39 9.93 0.22
CA VAL A 205 -8.01 10.40 0.44
C VAL A 205 -8.01 11.46 1.52
N PHE A 206 -6.95 11.45 2.32
CA PHE A 206 -6.61 12.59 3.15
C PHE A 206 -6.03 13.74 2.31
N GLY A 207 -6.31 14.97 2.73
CA GLY A 207 -5.72 16.17 2.12
C GLY A 207 -4.36 16.54 2.71
N GLY A 208 -3.78 17.64 2.25
CA GLY A 208 -2.46 18.09 2.71
C GLY A 208 -1.34 17.60 1.80
N VAL A 209 -0.09 17.90 2.16
CA VAL A 209 1.09 17.50 1.38
C VAL A 209 1.42 16.01 1.56
N GLU A 210 2.12 15.45 0.58
CA GLU A 210 2.72 14.12 0.64
C GLU A 210 4.05 14.17 1.41
N LYS A 211 4.30 13.16 2.23
CA LYS A 211 5.58 13.06 2.95
C LYS A 211 6.18 11.67 2.88
N ILE A 212 7.45 11.58 2.51
CA ILE A 212 8.21 10.33 2.53
C ILE A 212 8.92 10.14 3.88
N SER A 213 9.00 8.91 4.38
CA SER A 213 9.83 8.58 5.55
C SER A 213 11.32 8.69 5.21
N THR A 214 12.12 9.18 6.16
CA THR A 214 13.58 9.36 6.01
C THR A 214 14.41 8.62 7.04
N ASN A 215 13.78 7.85 7.92
CA ASN A 215 14.49 6.96 8.84
C ASN A 215 13.84 5.58 8.92
N GLY A 216 12.87 5.29 8.05
CA GLY A 216 12.20 4.00 7.91
C GLY A 216 10.77 4.01 8.44
N TYR A 217 9.84 3.54 7.63
CA TYR A 217 8.42 3.42 7.99
C TYR A 217 8.15 2.34 9.05
N ASP A 218 9.04 1.34 9.15
CA ASP A 218 8.99 0.30 10.19
C ASP A 218 9.07 0.87 11.62
N THR A 219 9.56 2.11 11.78
CA THR A 219 9.58 2.86 13.05
C THR A 219 8.19 2.91 13.71
N ILE A 220 7.12 3.05 12.92
CA ILE A 220 5.74 3.03 13.43
C ILE A 220 5.36 1.64 13.95
N ALA A 221 5.69 0.58 13.21
CA ALA A 221 5.40 -0.78 13.63
C ALA A 221 6.15 -1.14 14.92
N LEU A 222 7.44 -0.77 15.01
CA LEU A 222 8.25 -0.96 16.20
C LEU A 222 7.69 -0.19 17.41
N TYR A 223 7.17 1.02 17.18
CA TYR A 223 6.51 1.80 18.24
C TYR A 223 5.22 1.13 18.72
N LEU A 224 4.35 0.69 17.82
CA LEU A 224 3.08 0.04 18.18
C LEU A 224 3.30 -1.33 18.85
N ALA A 225 4.37 -2.04 18.52
CA ALA A 225 4.71 -3.34 19.10
C ALA A 225 5.22 -3.28 20.54
N LYS A 226 5.52 -2.09 21.07
CA LYS A 226 5.98 -1.93 22.45
C LYS A 226 4.92 -2.43 23.43
N ASP A 227 5.38 -3.19 24.41
CA ASP A 227 4.56 -3.73 25.49
C ASP A 227 3.37 -4.58 24.98
N ILE A 228 3.48 -5.32 23.88
CA ILE A 228 2.48 -6.31 23.44
C ILE A 228 2.99 -7.74 23.70
N ASP A 229 2.13 -8.69 24.08
CA ASP A 229 2.50 -10.13 24.04
C ASP A 229 2.61 -10.57 22.58
N LEU A 230 3.81 -10.39 22.03
CA LEU A 230 4.13 -10.66 20.63
C LEU A 230 4.95 -11.94 20.52
N ARG A 231 4.47 -12.86 19.69
CA ARG A 231 5.14 -14.13 19.40
C ARG A 231 5.51 -14.18 17.92
N LEU A 232 6.79 -13.94 17.67
CA LEU A 232 7.42 -14.02 16.36
C LEU A 232 7.67 -15.47 15.96
N ASN A 233 7.89 -15.71 14.67
CA ASN A 233 8.05 -17.04 14.09
C ASN A 233 6.91 -17.98 14.53
N GLN A 234 5.66 -17.54 14.37
CA GLN A 234 4.43 -18.30 14.64
C GLN A 234 3.53 -18.26 13.41
N ARG A 235 3.86 -19.03 12.38
CA ARG A 235 3.02 -19.13 11.17
C ARG A 235 1.75 -19.90 11.51
N VAL A 236 0.61 -19.22 11.43
CA VAL A 236 -0.71 -19.86 11.52
C VAL A 236 -0.99 -20.65 10.26
N SER A 237 -1.48 -21.88 10.42
CA SER A 237 -1.87 -22.77 9.33
C SER A 237 -3.34 -23.21 9.39
N LYS A 238 -3.99 -23.09 10.55
CA LYS A 238 -5.40 -23.47 10.73
C LYS A 238 -6.08 -22.64 11.81
N ILE A 239 -7.34 -22.28 11.58
CA ILE A 239 -8.23 -21.59 12.52
C ILE A 239 -9.52 -22.41 12.62
N ASP A 240 -9.79 -22.97 13.80
CA ASP A 240 -11.00 -23.75 14.09
C ASP A 240 -11.91 -22.95 15.04
N TYR A 241 -13.09 -22.56 14.55
CA TYR A 241 -14.04 -21.70 15.24
C TYR A 241 -15.44 -22.33 15.37
N ASN A 242 -15.55 -23.66 15.26
CA ASN A 242 -16.83 -24.38 15.27
C ASN A 242 -17.57 -24.29 16.62
N ASN A 243 -16.87 -24.49 17.75
CA ASN A 243 -17.48 -24.54 19.09
C ASN A 243 -16.52 -24.06 20.18
N GLY A 244 -17.02 -23.25 21.12
CA GLY A 244 -16.25 -22.77 22.27
C GLY A 244 -15.25 -21.67 21.88
N LYS A 245 -14.04 -21.76 22.47
CA LYS A 245 -12.90 -20.90 22.12
C LYS A 245 -12.35 -21.29 20.75
N ILE A 246 -11.92 -20.29 19.98
CA ILE A 246 -11.28 -20.48 18.69
C ILE A 246 -9.90 -21.10 18.91
N LYS A 247 -9.59 -22.16 18.17
CA LYS A 247 -8.28 -22.83 18.19
C LYS A 247 -7.45 -22.39 16.99
N VAL A 248 -6.30 -21.81 17.26
CA VAL A 248 -5.35 -21.33 16.25
C VAL A 248 -4.14 -22.26 16.25
N THR A 249 -3.94 -22.99 15.16
CA THR A 249 -2.77 -23.86 14.96
C THR A 249 -1.64 -23.06 14.33
N HIS A 250 -0.49 -23.03 14.99
CA HIS A 250 0.71 -22.33 14.51
C HIS A 250 1.98 -23.09 14.90
N ASN A 251 2.89 -23.30 13.94
CA ASN A 251 4.18 -23.99 14.16
C ASN A 251 4.12 -25.22 15.09
N SER A 252 3.18 -26.12 14.81
CA SER A 252 2.90 -27.36 15.58
C SER A 252 2.36 -27.16 17.00
N ALA A 253 2.08 -25.93 17.42
CA ALA A 253 1.35 -25.60 18.64
C ALA A 253 -0.10 -25.23 18.32
N ILE A 254 -0.95 -25.25 19.36
CA ILE A 254 -2.33 -24.77 19.30
C ILE A 254 -2.50 -23.78 20.45
N SER A 255 -2.97 -22.58 20.12
CA SER A 255 -3.42 -21.59 21.10
C SER A 255 -4.93 -21.44 21.02
N GLU A 256 -5.58 -21.08 22.13
CA GLU A 256 -7.03 -20.87 22.19
C GLU A 256 -7.36 -19.45 22.63
N ALA A 257 -8.40 -18.85 22.06
CA ALA A 257 -8.89 -17.54 22.45
C ALA A 257 -10.41 -17.42 22.28
N ASP A 258 -11.01 -16.45 22.97
CA ASP A 258 -12.44 -16.16 22.88
C ASP A 258 -12.75 -15.41 21.57
N PHE A 259 -11.83 -14.56 21.13
CA PHE A 259 -11.90 -13.84 19.86
C PHE A 259 -10.59 -13.97 19.07
N VAL A 260 -10.67 -13.91 17.74
CA VAL A 260 -9.51 -13.87 16.84
C VAL A 260 -9.67 -12.75 15.83
N ILE A 261 -8.63 -11.92 15.65
CA ILE A 261 -8.55 -10.94 14.55
C ILE A 261 -7.54 -11.46 13.51
N VAL A 262 -8.01 -11.69 12.29
CA VAL A 262 -7.18 -12.08 11.14
C VAL A 262 -6.73 -10.83 10.40
N THR A 263 -5.41 -10.59 10.35
CA THR A 263 -4.83 -9.42 9.65
C THR A 263 -3.82 -9.79 8.57
N VAL A 264 -3.82 -11.06 8.14
CA VAL A 264 -2.95 -11.53 7.08
C VAL A 264 -3.28 -10.84 5.75
N PRO A 265 -2.31 -10.59 4.86
CA PRO A 265 -2.57 -9.95 3.59
C PRO A 265 -3.54 -10.73 2.69
N LEU A 266 -4.29 -10.02 1.83
CA LEU A 266 -5.22 -10.62 0.86
C LEU A 266 -4.56 -11.73 0.02
N GLY A 267 -3.32 -11.52 -0.42
CA GLY A 267 -2.57 -12.54 -1.16
C GLY A 267 -2.35 -13.84 -0.37
N VAL A 268 -2.20 -13.77 0.96
CA VAL A 268 -2.10 -14.96 1.83
C VAL A 268 -3.44 -15.69 1.89
N LEU A 269 -4.56 -14.97 2.00
CA LEU A 269 -5.90 -15.57 1.95
C LEU A 269 -6.16 -16.25 0.60
N LYS A 270 -5.82 -15.58 -0.52
CA LYS A 270 -5.90 -16.15 -1.88
C LYS A 270 -5.05 -17.41 -2.07
N SER A 271 -3.90 -17.50 -1.37
CA SER A 271 -3.03 -18.68 -1.43
C SER A 271 -3.60 -19.91 -0.72
N LYS A 272 -4.67 -19.73 0.09
CA LYS A 272 -5.30 -20.80 0.89
C LYS A 272 -4.31 -21.53 1.82
N SER A 273 -3.28 -20.82 2.28
CA SER A 273 -2.27 -21.35 3.21
C SER A 273 -2.76 -21.46 4.66
N ILE A 274 -3.93 -20.88 4.97
CA ILE A 274 -4.61 -21.02 6.25
C ILE A 274 -5.92 -21.77 6.02
N GLU A 275 -6.09 -22.90 6.70
CA GLU A 275 -7.35 -23.65 6.73
C GLU A 275 -8.33 -23.01 7.72
N PHE A 276 -9.54 -22.73 7.29
CA PHE A 276 -10.65 -22.29 8.15
C PHE A 276 -11.60 -23.48 8.39
N ASN A 277 -11.93 -23.77 9.65
CA ASN A 277 -12.89 -24.81 10.04
C ASN A 277 -13.98 -24.24 10.99
N PRO A 278 -15.25 -24.14 10.58
CA PRO A 278 -15.77 -24.44 9.24
C PRO A 278 -15.15 -23.53 8.16
N SER A 279 -15.39 -23.82 6.89
CA SER A 279 -14.90 -22.94 5.83
C SER A 279 -15.57 -21.56 5.88
N LEU A 280 -14.87 -20.53 5.40
CA LEU A 280 -15.45 -19.19 5.24
C LEU A 280 -16.67 -19.24 4.33
N SER A 281 -17.62 -18.32 4.55
CA SER A 281 -18.83 -18.22 3.73
C SER A 281 -18.50 -18.01 2.24
N SER A 282 -19.40 -18.42 1.36
CA SER A 282 -19.24 -18.21 -0.09
C SER A 282 -19.13 -16.73 -0.45
N VAL A 283 -19.77 -15.84 0.31
CA VAL A 283 -19.69 -14.39 0.17
C VAL A 283 -18.25 -13.92 0.42
N LYS A 284 -17.67 -14.24 1.58
CA LYS A 284 -16.29 -13.85 1.91
C LYS A 284 -15.27 -14.51 0.97
N GLN A 285 -15.47 -15.78 0.59
CA GLN A 285 -14.60 -16.43 -0.39
C GLN A 285 -14.64 -15.75 -1.77
N THR A 286 -15.81 -15.30 -2.20
CA THR A 286 -15.96 -14.53 -3.45
C THR A 286 -15.21 -13.21 -3.35
N ALA A 287 -15.32 -12.48 -2.24
CA ALA A 287 -14.57 -11.25 -2.02
C ALA A 287 -13.04 -11.48 -2.06
N ILE A 288 -12.55 -12.50 -1.35
CA ILE A 288 -11.13 -12.93 -1.38
C ILE A 288 -10.69 -13.18 -2.82
N ASP A 289 -11.49 -13.87 -3.62
CA ASP A 289 -11.12 -14.27 -4.98
C ASP A 289 -11.16 -13.09 -5.97
N LYS A 290 -12.12 -12.17 -5.80
CA LYS A 290 -12.44 -11.13 -6.80
C LYS A 290 -11.76 -9.78 -6.58
N ILE A 291 -11.31 -9.45 -5.37
CA ILE A 291 -10.47 -8.26 -5.14
C ILE A 291 -9.08 -8.50 -5.76
N GLY A 292 -8.54 -7.52 -6.49
CA GLY A 292 -7.22 -7.60 -7.10
C GLY A 292 -6.09 -7.54 -6.07
N MET A 293 -4.94 -8.14 -6.37
CA MET A 293 -3.71 -8.00 -5.58
C MET A 293 -2.57 -7.56 -6.50
N ASN A 294 -2.09 -6.34 -6.31
CA ASN A 294 -1.07 -5.71 -7.14
C ASN A 294 0.32 -6.28 -6.84
N CYS A 295 1.27 -6.09 -7.75
CA CYS A 295 2.70 -6.32 -7.53
C CYS A 295 3.50 -5.06 -7.88
N VAL A 296 4.10 -4.43 -6.89
CA VAL A 296 5.09 -3.37 -7.09
C VAL A 296 6.37 -3.76 -6.37
N ASN A 297 7.47 -3.80 -7.12
CA ASN A 297 8.80 -4.02 -6.58
C ASN A 297 9.65 -2.76 -6.68
N LYS A 298 10.48 -2.56 -5.65
CA LYS A 298 11.40 -1.43 -5.52
C LYS A 298 12.84 -1.90 -5.66
N PHE A 299 13.68 -1.00 -6.17
CA PHE A 299 15.09 -1.22 -6.42
C PHE A 299 15.86 0.00 -5.95
N LEU A 300 16.65 -0.15 -4.89
CA LEU A 300 17.57 0.89 -4.43
C LEU A 300 18.95 0.61 -5.01
N LEU A 301 19.54 1.58 -5.69
CA LEU A 301 20.86 1.50 -6.29
C LEU A 301 21.74 2.60 -5.71
N THR A 302 23.01 2.28 -5.45
CA THR A 302 24.00 3.22 -4.89
C THR A 302 25.22 3.33 -5.79
N TRP A 303 25.87 4.50 -5.78
CA TRP A 303 27.08 4.79 -6.55
C TRP A 303 28.11 5.53 -5.68
N ASP A 304 29.35 5.65 -6.17
CA ASP A 304 30.40 6.43 -5.49
C ASP A 304 30.23 7.94 -5.69
N ARG A 305 29.44 8.36 -6.70
CA ARG A 305 29.15 9.76 -6.99
C ARG A 305 27.80 9.92 -7.66
N THR A 306 27.23 11.11 -7.53
CA THR A 306 26.00 11.50 -8.21
C THR A 306 26.29 12.01 -9.61
N PHE A 307 25.50 11.55 -10.58
CA PHE A 307 25.59 11.94 -12.00
C PHE A 307 24.28 12.52 -12.56
N TRP A 308 23.22 12.56 -11.76
CA TRP A 308 21.87 12.98 -12.14
C TRP A 308 21.54 14.40 -11.65
N ASP A 309 20.45 14.97 -12.18
CA ASP A 309 19.98 16.31 -11.83
C ASP A 309 19.51 16.40 -10.36
N ASP A 310 19.69 17.55 -9.71
CA ASP A 310 19.30 17.78 -8.31
C ASP A 310 17.79 18.06 -8.12
N VAL A 311 16.96 17.13 -8.59
CA VAL A 311 15.49 17.14 -8.45
C VAL A 311 15.04 15.94 -7.61
N GLN A 312 13.80 15.93 -7.11
CA GLN A 312 13.27 14.78 -6.37
C GLN A 312 12.96 13.59 -7.27
N TYR A 313 12.50 13.84 -8.49
CA TYR A 313 12.02 12.81 -9.40
C TYR A 313 12.63 12.91 -10.79
N ILE A 314 13.04 11.78 -11.33
CA ILE A 314 13.53 11.66 -12.69
C ILE A 314 12.65 10.64 -13.41
N SER A 315 12.02 11.03 -14.52
CA SER A 315 11.22 10.13 -15.33
C SER A 315 11.90 9.81 -16.66
N TYR A 316 11.68 8.58 -17.10
CA TYR A 316 12.07 8.10 -18.42
C TYR A 316 10.81 7.65 -19.15
N THR A 317 10.46 8.26 -20.29
CA THR A 317 9.28 7.86 -21.06
C THR A 317 9.57 6.55 -21.80
N PRO A 318 8.97 5.40 -21.42
CA PRO A 318 9.50 4.10 -21.82
C PRO A 318 8.87 3.56 -23.11
N ASP A 319 9.58 2.69 -23.82
CA ASP A 319 8.98 1.87 -24.90
C ASP A 319 8.05 0.79 -24.35
N VAL A 320 8.47 0.19 -23.24
CA VAL A 320 7.78 -0.88 -22.52
C VAL A 320 7.26 -0.30 -21.21
N ARG A 321 5.93 -0.35 -21.01
CA ARG A 321 5.32 0.09 -19.76
C ARG A 321 5.89 -0.66 -18.55
N ASP A 322 5.76 -0.01 -17.41
CA ASP A 322 5.92 -0.60 -16.07
C ASP A 322 7.34 -1.03 -15.71
N LYS A 323 8.29 -0.68 -16.56
CA LYS A 323 9.70 -1.03 -16.48
C LYS A 323 10.53 0.20 -16.12
N PHE A 324 10.95 0.33 -14.86
CA PHE A 324 12.04 1.21 -14.40
C PHE A 324 12.01 2.61 -15.02
N ASN A 325 10.85 3.25 -14.99
CA ASN A 325 10.56 4.48 -15.74
C ASN A 325 10.40 5.71 -14.83
N TYR A 326 10.49 5.51 -13.51
CA TYR A 326 10.38 6.54 -12.49
C TYR A 326 11.45 6.31 -11.44
N PHE A 327 12.25 7.35 -11.16
CA PHE A 327 13.36 7.31 -10.23
C PHE A 327 13.17 8.38 -9.16
N VAL A 328 13.24 7.97 -7.91
CA VAL A 328 13.29 8.85 -6.75
C VAL A 328 14.74 9.12 -6.41
N ASN A 329 15.10 10.40 -6.36
CA ASN A 329 16.41 10.85 -5.94
C ASN A 329 16.53 10.81 -4.42
N VAL A 330 17.10 9.71 -3.92
CA VAL A 330 17.24 9.45 -2.48
C VAL A 330 18.17 10.46 -1.81
N ASN A 331 19.08 11.09 -2.57
CA ASN A 331 19.94 12.15 -2.03
C ASN A 331 19.17 13.35 -1.47
N LYS A 332 17.95 13.62 -1.96
CA LYS A 332 17.17 14.78 -1.50
C LYS A 332 16.77 14.67 -0.04
N PHE A 333 16.64 13.45 0.47
CA PHE A 333 16.20 13.19 1.84
C PHE A 333 17.18 12.32 2.65
N HIS A 334 18.18 11.72 2.00
CA HIS A 334 19.38 11.15 2.61
C HIS A 334 20.64 11.72 1.95
N PRO A 335 21.13 12.89 2.40
CA PRO A 335 22.30 13.54 1.80
C PRO A 335 23.52 12.62 1.78
N SER A 336 24.29 12.66 0.68
CA SER A 336 25.49 11.84 0.45
C SER A 336 25.24 10.33 0.30
N SER A 337 23.98 9.90 0.16
CA SER A 337 23.67 8.48 -0.12
C SER A 337 24.10 8.03 -1.51
N HIS A 338 24.23 8.97 -2.45
CA HIS A 338 24.49 8.72 -3.87
C HIS A 338 23.60 7.61 -4.42
N ALA A 339 22.29 7.72 -4.12
CA ALA A 339 21.34 6.66 -4.37
C ALA A 339 20.12 7.10 -5.20
N LEU A 340 19.66 6.19 -6.05
CA LEU A 340 18.38 6.28 -6.75
C LEU A 340 17.52 5.08 -6.37
N MET A 341 16.22 5.31 -6.22
CA MET A 341 15.23 4.25 -6.08
C MET A 341 14.33 4.23 -7.32
N THR A 342 14.12 3.07 -7.92
CA THR A 342 13.19 2.89 -9.04
C THR A 342 12.26 1.71 -8.81
N PHE A 343 11.32 1.51 -9.72
CA PHE A 343 10.19 0.59 -9.55
C PHE A 343 9.94 -0.26 -10.78
N ALA A 344 9.34 -1.42 -10.56
CA ALA A 344 8.65 -2.19 -11.59
C ALA A 344 7.26 -2.58 -11.08
N TYR A 345 6.26 -2.46 -11.94
CA TYR A 345 4.84 -2.64 -11.56
C TYR A 345 4.22 -3.83 -12.28
N ALA A 346 3.08 -4.30 -11.77
CA ALA A 346 2.22 -5.31 -12.37
C ALA A 346 3.00 -6.55 -12.85
N GLU A 347 2.82 -6.95 -14.11
CA GLU A 347 3.46 -8.12 -14.68
C GLU A 347 4.97 -7.96 -14.81
N TYR A 348 5.45 -6.75 -15.11
CA TYR A 348 6.89 -6.51 -15.16
C TYR A 348 7.51 -6.66 -13.76
N GLY A 349 6.83 -6.17 -12.72
CA GLY A 349 7.18 -6.38 -11.32
C GLY A 349 7.33 -7.87 -10.98
N ARG A 350 6.36 -8.72 -11.37
CA ARG A 350 6.43 -10.18 -11.19
C ARG A 350 7.54 -10.84 -12.00
N LEU A 351 7.79 -10.35 -13.22
CA LEU A 351 8.89 -10.83 -14.05
C LEU A 351 10.25 -10.56 -13.40
N THR A 352 10.45 -9.37 -12.81
CA THR A 352 11.73 -9.04 -12.16
C THR A 352 12.08 -10.04 -11.06
N GLU A 353 11.11 -10.60 -10.34
CA GLU A 353 11.37 -11.56 -9.24
C GLU A 353 12.09 -12.83 -9.70
N LYS A 354 11.90 -13.20 -10.97
CA LYS A 354 12.52 -14.36 -11.64
C LYS A 354 13.89 -14.03 -12.27
N MET A 355 14.21 -12.75 -12.42
CA MET A 355 15.50 -12.27 -12.93
C MET A 355 16.57 -12.29 -11.84
N THR A 356 17.81 -12.54 -12.26
CA THR A 356 19.01 -12.30 -11.46
C THR A 356 19.22 -10.80 -11.20
N ASP A 357 20.03 -10.47 -10.20
CA ASP A 357 20.33 -9.08 -9.86
C ASP A 357 21.10 -8.36 -10.98
N GLN A 358 21.95 -9.10 -11.72
CA GLN A 358 22.67 -8.58 -12.88
C GLN A 358 21.73 -8.23 -14.03
N GLU A 359 20.73 -9.08 -14.32
CA GLU A 359 19.73 -8.79 -15.35
C GLU A 359 18.90 -7.56 -15.01
N VAL A 360 18.38 -7.48 -13.78
CA VAL A 360 17.63 -6.31 -13.29
C VAL A 360 18.49 -5.05 -13.39
N THR A 361 19.72 -5.09 -12.87
CA THR A 361 20.65 -3.96 -12.94
C THR A 361 20.89 -3.53 -14.38
N SER A 362 21.13 -4.48 -15.29
CA SER A 362 21.37 -4.17 -16.71
C SER A 362 20.17 -3.49 -17.37
N GLN A 363 18.94 -3.91 -17.03
CA GLN A 363 17.72 -3.29 -17.56
C GLN A 363 17.53 -1.87 -17.01
N ILE A 364 17.79 -1.63 -15.72
CA ILE A 364 17.74 -0.29 -15.11
C ILE A 364 18.80 0.62 -15.75
N MET A 365 20.03 0.11 -15.87
CA MET A 365 21.16 0.85 -16.45
C MET A 365 20.95 1.18 -17.93
N THR A 366 20.12 0.44 -18.65
CA THR A 366 19.75 0.77 -20.03
C THR A 366 19.04 2.13 -20.08
N HIS A 367 18.09 2.39 -19.17
CA HIS A 367 17.40 3.67 -19.12
C HIS A 367 18.29 4.79 -18.57
N LEU A 368 19.08 4.51 -17.51
CA LEU A 368 19.99 5.52 -16.94
C LEU A 368 21.07 5.97 -17.93
N ARG A 369 21.63 5.06 -18.72
CA ARG A 369 22.63 5.38 -19.76
C ARG A 369 22.01 6.07 -20.97
N ASP A 370 20.76 5.80 -21.29
CA ASP A 370 20.05 6.55 -22.33
C ASP A 370 19.82 8.00 -21.88
N MET A 371 19.40 8.22 -20.63
CA MET A 371 19.17 9.56 -20.07
C MET A 371 20.45 10.39 -19.87
N TYR A 372 21.49 9.77 -19.31
CA TYR A 372 22.68 10.48 -18.80
C TYR A 372 23.98 10.15 -19.56
N GLY A 373 23.90 9.31 -20.60
CA GLY A 373 25.02 8.93 -21.46
C GLY A 373 25.65 7.58 -21.11
N SER A 374 26.30 6.97 -22.10
CA SER A 374 26.86 5.62 -22.00
C SER A 374 27.98 5.45 -20.96
N ALA A 375 28.60 6.55 -20.52
CA ALA A 375 29.68 6.56 -19.54
C ALA A 375 29.20 6.41 -18.08
N VAL A 376 27.88 6.38 -17.82
CA VAL A 376 27.36 6.16 -16.47
C VAL A 376 27.82 4.79 -15.97
N PRO A 377 28.52 4.73 -14.81
CA PRO A 377 29.01 3.48 -14.26
C PRO A 377 27.87 2.61 -13.74
N ASP A 378 28.09 1.30 -13.68
CA ASP A 378 27.19 0.41 -12.95
C ASP A 378 27.14 0.80 -11.46
N PRO A 379 26.01 0.53 -10.77
CA PRO A 379 25.88 0.79 -9.35
C PRO A 379 26.85 -0.07 -8.55
N THR A 380 27.37 0.48 -7.45
CA THR A 380 28.25 -0.24 -6.51
C THR A 380 27.47 -1.35 -5.80
N GLN A 381 26.22 -1.08 -5.41
CA GLN A 381 25.33 -2.04 -4.74
C GLN A 381 23.88 -1.83 -5.14
N MET A 382 23.07 -2.90 -5.08
CA MET A 382 21.62 -2.86 -5.28
C MET A 382 20.90 -3.65 -4.18
N LEU A 383 19.83 -3.07 -3.63
CA LEU A 383 18.79 -3.79 -2.88
C LEU A 383 17.51 -3.84 -3.72
N ARG A 384 16.72 -4.90 -3.54
CA ARG A 384 15.44 -5.05 -4.24
C ARG A 384 14.42 -5.85 -3.45
N THR A 385 13.16 -5.67 -3.80
CA THR A 385 12.04 -6.42 -3.22
C THR A 385 11.53 -7.53 -4.14
N LYS A 386 10.80 -8.49 -3.56
CA LYS A 386 10.08 -9.56 -4.27
C LYS A 386 8.74 -9.83 -3.56
N TRP A 387 7.83 -8.86 -3.60
CA TRP A 387 6.58 -8.91 -2.82
C TRP A 387 5.61 -9.99 -3.28
N SER A 388 5.57 -10.31 -4.59
CA SER A 388 4.67 -11.34 -5.13
C SER A 388 5.07 -12.75 -4.67
N GLY A 389 6.38 -13.05 -4.64
CA GLY A 389 6.93 -14.32 -4.21
C GLY A 389 7.12 -14.43 -2.69
N ASN A 390 6.89 -13.35 -1.93
CA ASN A 390 6.99 -13.38 -0.48
C ASN A 390 5.80 -14.17 0.12
N PRO A 391 6.03 -15.29 0.81
CA PRO A 391 4.95 -16.15 1.34
C PRO A 391 4.14 -15.52 2.50
N ASN A 392 4.56 -14.35 2.99
CA ASN A 392 3.86 -13.60 4.04
C ASN A 392 3.02 -12.44 3.49
N ALA A 393 3.07 -12.18 2.18
CA ALA A 393 2.36 -11.07 1.55
C ALA A 393 1.64 -11.50 0.27
N CYS A 394 2.32 -12.28 -0.58
CA CYS A 394 1.85 -12.74 -1.89
C CYS A 394 1.33 -11.59 -2.77
N GLY A 395 2.03 -10.46 -2.73
CA GLY A 395 1.66 -9.22 -3.42
C GLY A 395 1.99 -7.97 -2.60
N SER A 396 1.66 -6.81 -3.17
CA SER A 396 1.94 -5.49 -2.61
C SER A 396 0.72 -4.89 -1.90
N TYR A 397 -0.39 -4.63 -2.57
CA TYR A 397 -1.65 -4.11 -1.99
C TYR A 397 -2.85 -4.47 -2.86
N SER A 398 -4.05 -4.35 -2.30
CA SER A 398 -5.29 -4.65 -3.02
C SER A 398 -5.59 -3.62 -4.12
N TYR A 399 -6.46 -3.96 -5.06
CA TYR A 399 -7.02 -3.00 -6.03
C TYR A 399 -8.36 -3.51 -6.58
N THR A 400 -9.09 -2.65 -7.29
CA THR A 400 -10.38 -2.98 -7.92
C THR A 400 -10.16 -3.62 -9.30
N ALA A 401 -10.17 -4.95 -9.36
CA ALA A 401 -10.15 -5.68 -10.63
C ALA A 401 -11.52 -5.56 -11.35
N VAL A 402 -11.59 -5.94 -12.63
CA VAL A 402 -12.84 -5.92 -13.44
C VAL A 402 -14.01 -6.58 -12.71
N GLU A 403 -13.75 -7.72 -12.07
CA GLU A 403 -14.79 -8.47 -11.36
C GLU A 403 -15.01 -8.01 -9.92
N THR A 404 -14.27 -7.02 -9.41
CA THR A 404 -14.44 -6.49 -8.06
C THR A 404 -15.72 -5.65 -7.96
N LYS A 405 -16.43 -5.79 -6.84
CA LYS A 405 -17.46 -4.86 -6.38
C LYS A 405 -16.95 -4.15 -5.13
N MET A 406 -17.33 -2.88 -4.92
CA MET A 406 -16.93 -2.17 -3.70
C MET A 406 -17.45 -2.85 -2.43
N SER A 407 -18.63 -3.47 -2.47
CA SER A 407 -19.16 -4.26 -1.35
C SER A 407 -18.24 -5.43 -0.94
N TYR A 408 -17.33 -5.88 -1.81
CA TYR A 408 -16.39 -6.94 -1.44
C TYR A 408 -15.42 -6.52 -0.34
N PHE A 409 -15.08 -5.23 -0.20
CA PHE A 409 -14.27 -4.76 0.93
C PHE A 409 -15.04 -4.85 2.25
N GLU A 410 -16.36 -4.65 2.22
CA GLU A 410 -17.26 -4.84 3.37
C GLU A 410 -17.44 -6.33 3.69
N ASP A 411 -17.69 -7.15 2.67
CA ASP A 411 -17.76 -8.62 2.79
C ASP A 411 -16.46 -9.20 3.38
N MET A 412 -15.31 -8.58 3.08
CA MET A 412 -14.02 -8.93 3.70
C MET A 412 -13.99 -8.55 5.19
N ALA A 413 -14.52 -7.39 5.56
CA ALA A 413 -14.54 -6.84 6.92
C ALA A 413 -15.57 -7.51 7.85
N GLU A 414 -16.59 -8.17 7.30
CA GLU A 414 -17.65 -8.82 8.08
C GLU A 414 -17.09 -9.90 9.02
N GLU A 415 -17.39 -9.80 10.31
CA GLU A 415 -17.03 -10.80 11.30
C GLU A 415 -17.84 -12.10 11.15
N VAL A 416 -17.34 -13.18 11.73
CA VAL A 416 -18.06 -14.47 11.80
C VAL A 416 -18.38 -14.78 13.26
N ASP A 417 -19.67 -14.96 13.52
CA ASP A 417 -20.25 -15.37 14.81
C ASP A 417 -19.78 -14.54 16.02
N ASP A 418 -19.56 -13.23 15.84
CA ASP A 418 -19.03 -12.31 16.87
C ASP A 418 -17.71 -12.79 17.50
N LYS A 419 -16.93 -13.62 16.77
CA LYS A 419 -15.73 -14.30 17.29
C LYS A 419 -14.52 -14.15 16.39
N LEU A 420 -14.71 -14.22 15.08
CA LEU A 420 -13.62 -14.14 14.10
C LEU A 420 -13.75 -12.87 13.27
N PHE A 421 -12.83 -11.93 13.48
CA PHE A 421 -12.81 -10.60 12.90
C PHE A 421 -11.72 -10.49 11.83
N PHE A 422 -11.88 -9.54 10.89
CA PHE A 422 -10.96 -9.36 9.76
C PHE A 422 -10.54 -7.90 9.62
N ALA A 423 -9.24 -7.65 9.69
CA ALA A 423 -8.66 -6.32 9.55
C ALA A 423 -7.53 -6.31 8.50
N GLY A 424 -7.21 -5.14 7.97
CA GLY A 424 -6.17 -4.95 6.97
C GLY A 424 -6.63 -3.97 5.90
N GLU A 425 -5.70 -3.52 5.05
CA GLU A 425 -6.06 -2.57 3.99
C GLU A 425 -7.14 -3.11 3.03
N HIS A 426 -7.22 -4.42 2.84
CA HIS A 426 -8.22 -5.07 2.00
C HIS A 426 -9.59 -5.25 2.69
N THR A 427 -9.77 -4.69 3.89
CA THR A 427 -11.04 -4.67 4.63
C THR A 427 -11.49 -3.24 4.94
N GLU A 428 -10.87 -2.22 4.33
CA GLU A 428 -11.19 -0.81 4.55
C GLU A 428 -11.62 -0.15 3.23
N LEU A 429 -12.93 -0.04 3.02
CA LEU A 429 -13.52 0.40 1.74
C LEU A 429 -13.07 1.81 1.35
N ASP A 430 -12.98 2.72 2.32
CA ASP A 430 -12.65 4.11 2.04
C ASP A 430 -11.14 4.32 1.83
N TYR A 431 -10.28 3.45 2.36
CA TYR A 431 -8.83 3.69 2.38
C TYR A 431 -8.00 2.45 2.02
N PHE A 432 -8.55 1.55 1.21
CA PHE A 432 -7.85 0.33 0.80
C PHE A 432 -6.50 0.62 0.13
N SER A 433 -5.61 -0.37 0.12
CA SER A 433 -4.21 -0.26 -0.33
C SER A 433 -3.26 0.53 0.57
N THR A 434 -3.77 1.30 1.53
CA THR A 434 -2.94 2.25 2.27
C THR A 434 -2.57 1.79 3.69
N VAL A 435 -1.52 2.40 4.23
CA VAL A 435 -1.11 2.20 5.64
C VAL A 435 -2.17 2.72 6.61
N HIS A 436 -2.80 3.86 6.30
CA HIS A 436 -3.85 4.43 7.15
C HIS A 436 -5.13 3.60 7.12
N GLY A 437 -5.52 3.04 5.97
CA GLY A 437 -6.65 2.11 5.92
C GLY A 437 -6.40 0.82 6.69
N ALA A 438 -5.18 0.25 6.59
CA ALA A 438 -4.78 -0.87 7.43
C ALA A 438 -4.82 -0.53 8.93
N TYR A 439 -4.36 0.66 9.33
CA TYR A 439 -4.43 1.11 10.72
C TYR A 439 -5.89 1.25 11.19
N LEU A 440 -6.72 1.95 10.42
CA LEU A 440 -8.13 2.22 10.76
C LEU A 440 -8.96 0.94 10.87
N SER A 441 -8.78 -0.02 9.97
CA SER A 441 -9.44 -1.34 10.08
C SER A 441 -9.05 -2.07 11.38
N GLY A 442 -7.79 -1.98 11.82
CA GLY A 442 -7.37 -2.58 13.09
C GLY A 442 -8.04 -1.92 14.30
N ILE A 443 -8.16 -0.59 14.28
CA ILE A 443 -8.90 0.17 15.30
C ILE A 443 -10.39 -0.23 15.31
N ARG A 444 -11.01 -0.37 14.13
CA ARG A 444 -12.40 -0.77 13.95
C ARG A 444 -12.70 -2.15 14.55
N GLU A 445 -11.88 -3.16 14.25
CA GLU A 445 -12.11 -4.50 14.80
C GLU A 445 -11.86 -4.57 16.32
N ALA A 446 -10.91 -3.79 16.83
CA ALA A 446 -10.74 -3.65 18.28
C ALA A 446 -11.98 -3.04 18.95
N ASP A 447 -12.59 -2.00 18.36
CA ASP A 447 -13.82 -1.40 18.88
C ASP A 447 -14.99 -2.36 18.90
N LYS A 448 -15.16 -3.19 17.84
CA LYS A 448 -16.20 -4.23 17.82
C LYS A 448 -16.02 -5.22 18.97
N ILE A 449 -14.79 -5.72 19.19
CA ILE A 449 -14.52 -6.65 20.30
C ILE A 449 -14.78 -5.97 21.65
N ILE A 450 -14.33 -4.72 21.83
CA ILE A 450 -14.57 -3.95 23.07
C ILE A 450 -16.08 -3.84 23.37
N ALA A 451 -16.93 -3.69 22.35
CA ALA A 451 -18.38 -3.63 22.54
C ALA A 451 -19.02 -4.97 22.96
N LEU A 452 -18.32 -6.09 22.79
CA LEU A 452 -18.74 -7.45 23.17
C LEU A 452 -18.21 -7.90 24.55
N LEU A 453 -17.41 -7.05 25.20
CA LEU A 453 -16.83 -7.25 26.53
C LEU A 453 -17.62 -6.45 27.57
#